data_AF-K2CQK7-F1
#
_entry.id   AF-K2CQK7-F1
#
_cell.length_a   1.000
_cell.length_b   1.000
_cell.length_c   1.000
_cell.angle_alpha   90.00
_cell.angle_beta   90.00
_cell.angle_gamma   90.00
#
_symmetry.space_group_name_H-M   'P 1'
#
loop_
_entity.id
_entity.type
_entity.pdbx_description
1 polymer ?
#
loop_
_entity_poly.entity_id
_entity_poly.type
_entity_poly.pdbx_seq_one_letter_code
_entity_poly.pdbx_strand_id
1 'polypeptide(L)'
;MSFYRAVPASIFVLLLLLFLPDSSIAQSIIEDSLWKETSQAISSGNSAEALRLLRLCVPGKVNLPESAILLRNALAAELTRVTAGKPVGELSADQLVEFHKLQREICSLDVADAGDWLLLMKACMAMKGAENLIVSGQAFLDAAKRGLPVAISEDWLKILQRLDSELVRDEQILYRLQIAQIFAGVQPDSKELQRKLADVKMLADAKAVKILRFAELEMALGNLSAARACLDQVRGFDPRYTGLEDHYRKLDLAERIDKIIIKANDALLSRKYDEAKSRAEEIFMLDANNFFARKIIEQIEEERQRPVSSAASDADRLQLRIRRLETQLRKAELEQDLQQVSTCLRELLLLKSDLSEHAQRLAEVEQEIAISRLKADERFVEAEELFRKGDYASLRLFLNRNPGLMNSLEKMLQVWEMRLMVNFASGNLEPARLREAANDINRRAGKSFYASYVLMRLDIADNKLNDARAHYKIALELQPVAAVLRWPGLLLWVHGEGRPFAVVVLIVAFLILIKLIRPFFSWFESTYWWRVAVMARVFPSLAVRSLESCFGTVKDRTDRITLFTLLMQSCYRIGDNNKALLYADNLLELVPCSAAALEMRAKIKNRAAGKTPENKAPDTAEAAGT
;
A
#
# COMPACT_ATOMS: atom_id res chain seq x y z
N MET A 1 48.54 -33.71 46.72
CA MET A 1 47.82 -34.09 45.49
C MET A 1 46.83 -32.97 45.13
N SER A 2 46.48 -32.84 43.85
CA SER A 2 45.30 -32.09 43.36
C SER A 2 45.25 -30.55 43.47
N PHE A 3 46.27 -29.85 42.95
CA PHE A 3 46.08 -28.51 42.35
C PHE A 3 47.00 -28.37 41.11
N TYR A 4 46.67 -27.46 40.19
CA TYR A 4 47.37 -27.13 38.94
C TYR A 4 47.29 -28.11 37.73
N ARG A 5 46.09 -28.24 37.12
CA ARG A 5 45.92 -28.63 35.70
C ARG A 5 44.67 -27.98 35.07
N ALA A 6 44.63 -26.65 34.91
CA ALA A 6 43.50 -25.95 34.26
C ALA A 6 43.84 -24.58 33.60
N VAL A 7 45.13 -24.22 33.46
CA VAL A 7 45.55 -22.88 33.01
C VAL A 7 45.90 -22.73 31.52
N PRO A 8 46.39 -23.75 30.76
CA PRO A 8 46.79 -23.50 29.37
C PRO A 8 45.60 -23.36 28.40
N ALA A 9 44.46 -24.01 28.66
CA ALA A 9 43.32 -24.02 27.74
C ALA A 9 42.54 -22.68 27.74
N SER A 10 42.34 -22.08 28.91
CA SER A 10 41.62 -20.81 29.05
C SER A 10 42.41 -19.63 28.46
N ILE A 11 43.73 -19.61 28.60
CA ILE A 11 44.60 -18.61 27.95
C ILE A 11 44.60 -18.80 26.42
N PHE A 12 44.58 -20.03 25.92
CA PHE A 12 44.54 -20.29 24.47
C PHE A 12 43.21 -19.89 23.83
N VAL A 13 42.07 -20.10 24.52
CA VAL A 13 40.76 -19.61 24.09
C VAL A 13 40.67 -18.09 24.16
N LEU A 14 41.27 -17.45 25.17
CA LEU A 14 41.28 -15.99 25.28
C LEU A 14 42.19 -15.33 24.23
N LEU A 15 43.30 -15.98 23.84
CA LEU A 15 44.10 -15.60 22.68
C LEU A 15 43.34 -15.80 21.36
N LEU A 16 42.60 -16.90 21.18
CA LEU A 16 41.75 -17.11 20.00
C LEU A 16 40.58 -16.12 19.92
N LEU A 17 40.06 -15.63 21.04
CA LEU A 17 39.08 -14.54 21.08
C LEU A 17 39.69 -13.16 20.82
N LEU A 18 40.99 -12.97 21.08
CA LEU A 18 41.74 -11.76 20.72
C LEU A 18 42.29 -11.78 19.27
N PHE A 19 42.27 -12.94 18.61
CA PHE A 19 42.69 -13.12 17.21
C PHE A 19 41.57 -13.61 16.27
N LEU A 20 40.33 -13.66 16.75
CA LEU A 20 39.16 -13.75 15.86
C LEU A 20 39.07 -12.40 15.13
N PRO A 21 39.15 -12.39 13.78
CA PRO A 21 39.10 -11.14 13.03
C PRO A 21 37.75 -10.48 13.26
N ASP A 22 37.77 -9.27 13.79
CA ASP A 22 36.60 -8.40 13.89
C ASP A 22 35.88 -8.30 12.53
N SER A 23 34.60 -7.98 12.56
CA SER A 23 33.78 -7.69 11.38
C SER A 23 34.35 -6.57 10.47
N SER A 24 35.35 -5.83 10.95
CA SER A 24 36.15 -4.88 10.18
C SER A 24 36.99 -5.52 9.05
N ILE A 25 37.47 -6.76 9.20
CA ILE A 25 38.37 -7.37 8.20
C ILE A 25 37.63 -7.84 6.96
N ALA A 26 36.40 -8.34 7.11
CA ALA A 26 35.54 -8.63 5.96
C ALA A 26 35.21 -7.33 5.19
N GLN A 27 34.96 -6.24 5.93
CA GLN A 27 34.66 -4.94 5.37
C GLN A 27 35.87 -4.33 4.64
N SER A 28 37.06 -4.34 5.25
CA SER A 28 38.28 -3.84 4.63
C SER A 28 38.69 -4.65 3.39
N ILE A 29 38.48 -5.97 3.37
CA ILE A 29 38.77 -6.81 2.18
C ILE A 29 37.84 -6.47 1.01
N ILE A 30 36.57 -6.18 1.28
CA ILE A 30 35.59 -5.76 0.26
C ILE A 30 35.96 -4.36 -0.27
N GLU A 31 36.24 -3.40 0.62
CA GLU A 31 36.70 -2.06 0.26
C GLU A 31 37.97 -2.08 -0.61
N ASP A 32 38.94 -2.94 -0.27
CA ASP A 32 40.17 -3.16 -1.04
C ASP A 32 39.94 -3.79 -2.42
N SER A 33 38.89 -4.61 -2.59
CA SER A 33 38.50 -5.19 -3.89
C SER A 33 37.76 -4.17 -4.77
N LEU A 34 36.82 -3.42 -4.20
CA LEU A 34 35.99 -2.46 -4.94
C LEU A 34 36.84 -1.38 -5.60
N TRP A 35 37.85 -0.85 -4.90
CA TRP A 35 38.77 0.13 -5.47
C TRP A 35 39.67 -0.47 -6.57
N LYS A 36 40.14 -1.71 -6.40
CA LYS A 36 40.93 -2.42 -7.43
C LYS A 36 40.12 -2.63 -8.71
N GLU A 37 38.89 -3.11 -8.62
CA GLU A 37 37.99 -3.23 -9.78
C GLU A 37 37.70 -1.87 -10.42
N THR A 38 37.45 -0.83 -9.61
CA THR A 38 37.21 0.54 -10.10
C THR A 38 38.41 1.07 -10.88
N SER A 39 39.61 1.00 -10.30
CA SER A 39 40.85 1.43 -10.97
C SER A 39 41.14 0.61 -12.23
N GLN A 40 40.84 -0.69 -12.25
CA GLN A 40 40.98 -1.53 -13.43
C GLN A 40 39.98 -1.12 -14.54
N ALA A 41 38.72 -0.84 -14.20
CA ALA A 41 37.71 -0.35 -15.15
C ALA A 41 38.06 1.03 -15.73
N ILE A 42 38.64 1.92 -14.92
CA ILE A 42 39.18 3.21 -15.38
C ILE A 42 40.36 2.98 -16.34
N SER A 43 41.33 2.14 -15.95
CA SER A 43 42.54 1.89 -16.77
C SER A 43 42.27 1.17 -18.09
N SER A 44 41.20 0.35 -18.14
CA SER A 44 40.76 -0.35 -19.37
C SER A 44 39.91 0.52 -20.30
N GLY A 45 39.55 1.74 -19.89
CA GLY A 45 38.70 2.64 -20.67
C GLY A 45 37.21 2.26 -20.70
N ASN A 46 36.76 1.29 -19.88
CA ASN A 46 35.35 0.91 -19.79
C ASN A 46 34.54 1.94 -19.01
N SER A 47 34.27 3.10 -19.63
CA SER A 47 33.63 4.26 -18.98
C SER A 47 32.29 3.95 -18.30
N ALA A 48 31.47 3.05 -18.84
CA ALA A 48 30.19 2.67 -18.25
C ALA A 48 30.37 1.86 -16.96
N GLU A 49 31.31 0.91 -16.94
CA GLU A 49 31.62 0.11 -15.76
C GLU A 49 32.37 0.93 -14.71
N ALA A 50 33.33 1.75 -15.12
CA ALA A 50 34.03 2.69 -14.24
C ALA A 50 33.05 3.63 -13.54
N LEU A 51 32.10 4.22 -14.27
CA LEU A 51 31.05 5.08 -13.70
C LEU A 51 30.14 4.30 -12.73
N ARG A 52 29.73 3.07 -13.09
CA ARG A 52 28.94 2.19 -12.22
C ARG A 52 29.67 1.93 -10.90
N LEU A 53 30.95 1.59 -10.95
CA LEU A 53 31.77 1.28 -9.77
C LEU A 53 32.11 2.53 -8.94
N LEU A 54 32.37 3.68 -9.56
CA LEU A 54 32.58 4.95 -8.87
C LEU A 54 31.35 5.38 -8.05
N ARG A 55 30.14 5.12 -8.57
CA ARG A 55 28.86 5.29 -7.84
C ARG A 55 28.69 4.35 -6.64
N LEU A 56 29.51 3.31 -6.49
CA LEU A 56 29.57 2.42 -5.31
C LEU A 56 30.59 2.93 -4.28
N CYS A 57 31.76 3.36 -4.77
CA CYS A 57 32.85 3.81 -3.92
C CYS A 57 32.45 5.00 -3.03
N VAL A 58 31.66 5.96 -3.54
CA VAL A 58 31.30 7.16 -2.77
C VAL A 58 30.37 6.84 -1.57
N PRO A 59 29.22 6.14 -1.72
CA PRO A 59 28.42 5.71 -0.57
C PRO A 59 29.18 4.79 0.40
N GLY A 60 30.02 3.89 -0.13
CA GLY A 60 30.87 3.01 0.67
C GLY A 60 32.06 3.71 1.36
N LYS A 61 32.24 5.03 1.14
CA LYS A 61 33.39 5.83 1.61
C LYS A 61 34.77 5.31 1.18
N VAL A 62 34.81 4.52 0.11
CA VAL A 62 36.02 3.90 -0.41
C VAL A 62 36.86 4.92 -1.17
N ASN A 63 38.10 5.08 -0.73
CA ASN A 63 39.10 6.02 -1.28
C ASN A 63 38.56 7.45 -1.52
N LEU A 64 37.80 7.99 -0.56
CA LEU A 64 37.44 9.41 -0.55
C LEU A 64 38.67 10.28 -0.21
N PRO A 65 38.85 11.45 -0.85
CA PRO A 65 37.93 12.11 -1.78
C PRO A 65 38.13 11.73 -3.26
N GLU A 66 39.13 10.92 -3.60
CA GLU A 66 39.54 10.64 -4.99
C GLU A 66 38.42 9.97 -5.81
N SER A 67 37.71 8.99 -5.23
CA SER A 67 36.57 8.35 -5.88
C SER A 67 35.43 9.33 -6.20
N ALA A 68 35.18 10.33 -5.34
CA ALA A 68 34.18 11.37 -5.59
C ALA A 68 34.63 12.39 -6.65
N ILE A 69 35.92 12.73 -6.72
CA ILE A 69 36.49 13.57 -7.79
C ILE A 69 36.33 12.88 -9.15
N LEU A 70 36.68 11.59 -9.23
CA LEU A 70 36.57 10.82 -10.47
C LEU A 70 35.10 10.63 -10.89
N LEU A 71 34.19 10.40 -9.93
CA LEU A 71 32.75 10.36 -10.19
C LEU A 71 32.24 11.69 -10.75
N ARG A 72 32.58 12.82 -10.11
CA ARG A 72 32.23 14.17 -10.59
C ARG A 72 32.69 14.39 -12.04
N ASN A 73 33.93 14.02 -12.36
CA ASN A 73 34.47 14.17 -13.72
C ASN A 73 33.75 13.28 -14.75
N ALA A 74 33.40 12.04 -14.38
CA ALA A 74 32.66 11.14 -15.25
C ALA A 74 31.23 11.63 -15.50
N LEU A 75 30.53 12.11 -14.47
CA LEU A 75 29.19 12.73 -14.58
C LEU A 75 29.22 14.02 -15.42
N ALA A 76 30.25 14.85 -15.26
CA ALA A 76 30.45 16.03 -16.10
C ALA A 76 30.65 15.67 -17.59
N ALA A 77 31.35 14.57 -17.87
CA ALA A 77 31.46 14.03 -19.22
C ALA A 77 30.11 13.54 -19.78
N GLU A 78 29.24 12.93 -18.97
CA GLU A 78 27.86 12.60 -19.39
C GLU A 78 27.03 13.87 -19.67
N LEU A 79 27.10 14.89 -18.80
CA LEU A 79 26.42 16.17 -18.98
C LEU A 79 26.82 16.89 -20.27
N THR A 80 28.10 16.87 -20.65
CA THR A 80 28.53 17.43 -21.95
C THR A 80 27.94 16.69 -23.16
N ARG A 81 27.63 15.39 -23.03
CA ARG A 81 26.92 14.63 -24.08
C ARG A 81 25.44 14.98 -24.13
N VAL A 82 24.76 15.06 -22.98
CA VAL A 82 23.33 15.43 -22.87
C VAL A 82 23.07 16.84 -23.41
N THR A 83 23.95 17.78 -23.08
CA THR A 83 23.86 19.17 -23.57
C THR A 83 24.25 19.34 -25.04
N ALA A 84 25.10 18.45 -25.58
CA ALA A 84 25.69 18.57 -26.91
C ALA A 84 26.35 19.95 -27.16
N GLY A 85 26.91 20.57 -26.11
CA GLY A 85 27.52 21.89 -26.15
C GLY A 85 26.55 23.09 -26.10
N LYS A 86 25.24 22.87 -25.98
CA LYS A 86 24.25 23.95 -25.82
C LYS A 86 24.22 24.52 -24.40
N PRO A 87 23.91 25.82 -24.23
CA PRO A 87 23.65 26.39 -22.92
C PRO A 87 22.34 25.85 -22.33
N VAL A 88 22.24 25.83 -20.99
CA VAL A 88 21.10 25.26 -20.24
C VAL A 88 19.73 25.83 -20.70
N GLY A 89 19.68 27.10 -21.10
CA GLY A 89 18.44 27.74 -21.57
C GLY A 89 17.94 27.30 -22.95
N GLU A 90 18.72 26.53 -23.72
CA GLU A 90 18.40 26.06 -25.07
C GLU A 90 18.16 24.53 -25.15
N LEU A 91 18.14 23.86 -23.99
CA LEU A 91 17.88 22.43 -23.88
C LEU A 91 16.38 22.12 -24.04
N SER A 92 16.07 20.95 -24.61
CA SER A 92 14.68 20.46 -24.64
C SER A 92 14.20 20.08 -23.22
N ALA A 93 12.88 19.90 -23.05
CA ALA A 93 12.32 19.50 -21.76
C ALA A 93 12.91 18.18 -21.22
N ASP A 94 13.10 17.19 -22.10
CA ASP A 94 13.66 15.88 -21.72
C ASP A 94 15.16 16.01 -21.38
N GLN A 95 15.92 16.77 -22.18
CA GLN A 95 17.33 17.08 -21.90
C GLN A 95 17.50 17.84 -20.58
N LEU A 96 16.58 18.75 -20.22
CA LEU A 96 16.59 19.45 -18.93
C LEU A 96 16.36 18.52 -17.74
N VAL A 97 15.50 17.51 -17.88
CA VAL A 97 15.25 16.51 -16.83
C VAL A 97 16.49 15.64 -16.61
N GLU A 98 17.11 15.15 -17.69
CA GLU A 98 18.34 14.35 -17.62
C GLU A 98 19.51 15.17 -17.08
N PHE A 99 19.69 16.41 -17.55
CA PHE A 99 20.67 17.36 -17.04
C PHE A 99 20.47 17.63 -15.54
N HIS A 100 19.25 17.91 -15.10
CA HIS A 100 18.94 18.15 -13.68
C HIS A 100 19.28 16.92 -12.83
N LYS A 101 18.97 15.70 -13.29
CA LYS A 101 19.30 14.45 -12.57
C LYS A 101 20.81 14.29 -12.38
N LEU A 102 21.60 14.39 -13.45
CA LEU A 102 23.06 14.25 -13.39
C LEU A 102 23.73 15.38 -12.60
N GLN A 103 23.28 16.62 -12.79
CA GLN A 103 23.82 17.78 -12.07
C GLN A 103 23.50 17.73 -10.56
N ARG A 104 22.33 17.20 -10.17
CA ARG A 104 21.97 16.94 -8.77
C ARG A 104 22.82 15.83 -8.16
N GLU A 105 23.15 14.79 -8.92
CA GLU A 105 24.10 13.75 -8.50
C GLU A 105 25.47 14.36 -8.18
N ILE A 106 26.01 15.22 -9.06
CA ILE A 106 27.24 15.99 -8.79
C ILE A 106 27.11 16.84 -7.52
N CYS A 107 26.05 17.63 -7.37
CA CYS A 107 25.87 18.52 -6.22
C CYS A 107 25.68 17.79 -4.88
N SER A 108 25.39 16.48 -4.90
CA SER A 108 25.32 15.64 -3.69
C SER A 108 26.68 15.15 -3.19
N LEU A 109 27.74 15.33 -3.98
CA LEU A 109 29.11 14.98 -3.61
C LEU A 109 29.75 16.10 -2.77
N ASP A 110 30.48 15.75 -1.72
CA ASP A 110 31.23 16.70 -0.88
C ASP A 110 32.38 17.44 -1.63
N VAL A 111 32.55 17.17 -2.94
CA VAL A 111 33.54 17.77 -3.85
C VAL A 111 32.87 18.73 -4.87
N ALA A 112 31.56 18.97 -4.75
CA ALA A 112 30.83 19.93 -5.57
C ALA A 112 31.27 21.37 -5.28
N ASP A 113 31.42 22.19 -6.32
CA ASP A 113 31.76 23.60 -6.18
C ASP A 113 30.58 24.54 -6.45
N ALA A 114 30.77 25.84 -6.15
CA ALA A 114 29.73 26.85 -6.35
C ALA A 114 29.29 27.02 -7.82
N GLY A 115 30.10 26.57 -8.79
CA GLY A 115 29.75 26.52 -10.21
C GLY A 115 28.77 25.38 -10.51
N ASP A 116 28.99 24.19 -9.94
CA ASP A 116 28.07 23.06 -10.06
C ASP A 116 26.67 23.42 -9.53
N TRP A 117 26.61 24.07 -8.37
CA TRP A 117 25.37 24.53 -7.76
C TRP A 117 24.67 25.62 -8.60
N LEU A 118 25.43 26.54 -9.21
CA LEU A 118 24.88 27.57 -10.10
C LEU A 118 24.26 26.94 -11.36
N LEU A 119 24.88 25.91 -11.93
CA LEU A 119 24.34 25.16 -13.07
C LEU A 119 23.04 24.43 -12.69
N LEU A 120 22.98 23.79 -11.51
CA LEU A 120 21.76 23.16 -11.01
C LEU A 120 20.62 24.18 -10.86
N MET A 121 20.89 25.33 -10.22
CA MET A 121 19.88 26.38 -10.06
C MET A 121 19.40 26.93 -11.41
N LYS A 122 20.30 27.15 -12.37
CA LYS A 122 19.93 27.61 -13.73
C LYS A 122 19.06 26.59 -14.46
N ALA A 123 19.29 25.29 -14.28
CA ALA A 123 18.39 24.26 -14.80
C ALA A 123 17.01 24.32 -14.12
N CYS A 124 16.96 24.38 -12.79
CA CYS A 124 15.69 24.54 -12.06
C CYS A 124 14.90 25.78 -12.48
N MET A 125 15.59 26.89 -12.79
CA MET A 125 14.96 28.14 -13.28
C MET A 125 14.28 28.00 -14.66
N ALA A 126 14.82 27.13 -15.51
CA ALA A 126 14.34 26.87 -16.88
C ALA A 126 13.25 25.77 -16.94
N MET A 127 13.16 24.91 -15.92
CA MET A 127 12.10 23.91 -15.79
C MET A 127 10.73 24.55 -15.50
N LYS A 128 9.65 23.83 -15.81
CA LYS A 128 8.28 24.23 -15.46
C LYS A 128 7.98 23.89 -13.99
N GLY A 129 7.48 24.86 -13.23
CA GLY A 129 7.14 24.72 -11.82
C GLY A 129 8.29 25.05 -10.87
N ALA A 130 7.98 25.44 -9.64
CA ALA A 130 8.95 25.88 -8.63
C ALA A 130 9.50 24.76 -7.74
N GLU A 131 8.93 23.55 -7.80
CA GLU A 131 9.24 22.43 -6.88
C GLU A 131 10.74 22.06 -6.89
N ASN A 132 11.34 21.87 -8.06
CA ASN A 132 12.77 21.55 -8.17
C ASN A 132 13.67 22.73 -7.74
N LEU A 133 13.23 23.97 -7.95
CA LEU A 133 13.95 25.16 -7.48
C LEU A 133 13.94 25.25 -5.95
N ILE A 134 12.81 24.95 -5.31
CA ILE A 134 12.68 24.90 -3.85
C ILE A 134 13.56 23.80 -3.26
N VAL A 135 13.43 22.55 -3.72
CA VAL A 135 14.15 21.40 -3.16
C VAL A 135 15.67 21.55 -3.34
N SER A 136 16.12 21.86 -4.56
CA SER A 136 17.55 22.04 -4.83
C SER A 136 18.09 23.32 -4.17
N GLY A 137 17.28 24.38 -4.07
CA GLY A 137 17.65 25.63 -3.38
C GLY A 137 17.82 25.47 -1.86
N GLN A 138 16.99 24.64 -1.21
CA GLN A 138 17.17 24.28 0.20
C GLN A 138 18.49 23.51 0.41
N ALA A 139 18.77 22.51 -0.43
CA ALA A 139 20.02 21.75 -0.35
C ALA A 139 21.26 22.63 -0.58
N PHE A 140 21.19 23.61 -1.50
CA PHE A 140 22.23 24.61 -1.69
C PHE A 140 22.45 25.47 -0.44
N LEU A 141 21.37 25.97 0.18
CA LEU A 141 21.47 26.79 1.39
C LEU A 141 22.07 26.01 2.58
N ASP A 142 21.72 24.73 2.74
CA ASP A 142 22.35 23.86 3.73
C ASP A 142 23.84 23.61 3.43
N ALA A 143 24.23 23.46 2.16
CA ALA A 143 25.64 23.35 1.75
C ALA A 143 26.43 24.66 2.00
N ALA A 144 25.85 25.82 1.69
CA ALA A 144 26.41 27.12 1.99
C ALA A 144 26.63 27.30 3.50
N LYS A 145 25.65 26.91 4.33
CA LYS A 145 25.75 26.95 5.80
C LYS A 145 26.85 26.03 6.36
N ARG A 146 27.17 24.92 5.67
CA ARG A 146 28.29 24.01 6.02
C ARG A 146 29.68 24.56 5.64
N GLY A 147 29.75 25.69 4.94
CA GLY A 147 31.00 26.37 4.61
C GLY A 147 31.41 26.32 3.14
N LEU A 148 30.50 25.97 2.21
CA LEU A 148 30.77 26.10 0.77
C LEU A 148 31.07 27.58 0.41
N PRO A 149 32.24 27.91 -0.15
CA PRO A 149 32.59 29.28 -0.51
C PRO A 149 31.85 29.71 -1.79
N VAL A 150 30.84 30.58 -1.65
CA VAL A 150 30.05 31.10 -2.77
C VAL A 150 30.29 32.60 -2.95
N ALA A 151 30.83 32.99 -4.11
CA ALA A 151 30.83 34.38 -4.55
C ALA A 151 29.46 34.74 -5.17
N ILE A 152 28.75 35.67 -4.56
CA ILE A 152 27.38 36.03 -4.97
C ILE A 152 27.44 36.98 -6.16
N SER A 153 27.18 36.44 -7.35
CA SER A 153 27.07 37.17 -8.62
C SER A 153 25.64 37.66 -8.88
N GLU A 154 25.44 38.49 -9.91
CA GLU A 154 24.09 38.95 -10.31
C GLU A 154 23.12 37.79 -10.65
N ASP A 155 23.63 36.69 -11.20
CA ASP A 155 22.83 35.50 -11.46
C ASP A 155 22.34 34.85 -10.15
N TRP A 156 23.22 34.76 -9.15
CA TRP A 156 22.84 34.30 -7.81
C TRP A 156 21.80 35.22 -7.17
N LEU A 157 21.91 36.55 -7.31
CA LEU A 157 20.90 37.48 -6.81
C LEU A 157 19.52 37.23 -7.44
N LYS A 158 19.44 37.02 -8.76
CA LYS A 158 18.17 36.70 -9.46
C LYS A 158 17.57 35.36 -8.99
N ILE A 159 18.41 34.34 -8.83
CA ILE A 159 18.01 33.01 -8.34
C ILE A 159 17.47 33.11 -6.91
N LEU A 160 18.19 33.78 -6.00
CA LEU A 160 17.80 33.96 -4.59
C LEU A 160 16.54 34.81 -4.44
N GLN A 161 16.35 35.83 -5.29
CA GLN A 161 15.11 36.62 -5.30
C GLN A 161 13.89 35.78 -5.67
N ARG A 162 14.00 34.95 -6.72
CA ARG A 162 12.92 34.02 -7.07
C ARG A 162 12.71 32.99 -5.95
N LEU A 163 13.79 32.43 -5.39
CA LEU A 163 13.69 31.46 -4.30
C LEU A 163 12.96 32.01 -3.07
N ASP A 164 13.26 33.25 -2.61
CA ASP A 164 12.51 33.88 -1.51
C ASP A 164 11.01 34.10 -1.83
N SER A 165 10.67 34.35 -3.10
CA SER A 165 9.27 34.49 -3.52
C SER A 165 8.48 33.18 -3.55
N GLU A 166 9.16 32.05 -3.78
CA GLU A 166 8.56 30.71 -3.88
C GLU A 166 8.55 29.98 -2.50
N LEU A 167 9.44 30.35 -1.57
CA LEU A 167 9.49 29.83 -0.19
C LEU A 167 8.39 30.47 0.69
N VAL A 168 7.12 30.09 0.47
CA VAL A 168 5.98 30.69 1.19
C VAL A 168 5.68 30.02 2.54
N ARG A 169 6.24 28.83 2.82
CA ARG A 169 5.78 27.95 3.91
C ARG A 169 6.41 28.24 5.27
N ASP A 170 5.65 27.97 6.33
CA ASP A 170 6.08 28.12 7.73
C ASP A 170 7.35 27.32 8.08
N GLU A 171 7.47 26.09 7.57
CA GLU A 171 8.64 25.22 7.73
C GLU A 171 9.90 25.79 7.05
N GLN A 172 9.72 26.67 6.05
CA GLN A 172 10.79 27.19 5.20
C GLN A 172 11.33 28.54 5.67
N ILE A 173 10.78 29.12 6.73
CA ILE A 173 11.13 30.46 7.24
C ILE A 173 12.61 30.63 7.57
N LEU A 174 13.29 29.56 8.03
CA LEU A 174 14.73 29.60 8.32
C LEU A 174 15.59 29.68 7.06
N TYR A 175 15.14 29.11 5.93
CA TYR A 175 15.81 29.29 4.65
C TYR A 175 15.61 30.71 4.11
N ARG A 176 14.41 31.29 4.26
CA ARG A 176 14.17 32.71 3.94
C ARG A 176 15.06 33.64 4.75
N LEU A 177 15.24 33.34 6.03
CA LEU A 177 16.14 34.11 6.90
C LEU A 177 17.59 34.03 6.42
N GLN A 178 18.06 32.85 5.99
CA GLN A 178 19.40 32.72 5.38
C GLN A 178 19.52 33.55 4.10
N ILE A 179 18.51 33.56 3.23
CA ILE A 179 18.48 34.42 2.04
C ILE A 179 18.50 35.91 2.41
N ALA A 180 17.74 36.32 3.43
CA ALA A 180 17.73 37.70 3.93
C ALA A 180 19.08 38.12 4.53
N GLN A 181 19.75 37.22 5.26
CA GLN A 181 21.12 37.41 5.76
C GLN A 181 22.12 37.56 4.61
N ILE A 182 21.99 36.74 3.57
CA ILE A 182 22.82 36.85 2.35
C ILE A 182 22.63 38.22 1.70
N PHE A 183 21.39 38.69 1.47
CA PHE A 183 21.15 40.01 0.86
C PHE A 183 21.67 41.17 1.73
N ALA A 184 21.46 41.11 3.05
CA ALA A 184 21.96 42.13 3.98
C ALA A 184 23.52 42.13 4.05
N GLY A 185 24.16 40.98 3.87
CA GLY A 185 25.62 40.87 3.79
C GLY A 185 26.22 41.44 2.50
N VAL A 186 25.52 41.33 1.36
CA VAL A 186 25.96 41.90 0.07
C VAL A 186 25.78 43.42 0.02
N GLN A 187 24.75 43.96 0.70
CA GLN A 187 24.47 45.40 0.73
C GLN A 187 24.21 45.89 2.17
N PRO A 188 25.26 46.01 3.01
CA PRO A 188 25.11 46.31 4.44
C PRO A 188 24.45 47.67 4.72
N ASP A 189 24.69 48.67 3.86
CA ASP A 189 24.18 50.03 4.00
C ASP A 189 22.68 50.18 3.65
N SER A 190 22.06 49.15 3.07
CA SER A 190 20.66 49.18 2.65
C SER A 190 19.71 49.05 3.85
N LYS A 191 19.20 50.20 4.31
CA LYS A 191 18.20 50.27 5.40
C LYS A 191 16.94 49.44 5.13
N GLU A 192 16.60 49.19 3.87
CA GLU A 192 15.44 48.35 3.50
C GLU A 192 15.72 46.86 3.69
N LEU A 193 16.91 46.39 3.31
CA LEU A 193 17.31 44.99 3.51
C LEU A 193 17.53 44.68 5.00
N GLN A 194 18.09 45.62 5.76
CA GLN A 194 18.21 45.49 7.22
C GLN A 194 16.83 45.41 7.92
N ARG A 195 15.83 46.17 7.46
CA ARG A 195 14.44 46.06 7.95
C ARG A 195 13.83 44.71 7.61
N LYS A 196 13.91 44.27 6.34
CA LYS A 196 13.43 42.95 5.92
C LYS A 196 14.08 41.81 6.71
N LEU A 197 15.37 41.91 7.02
CA LEU A 197 16.07 40.96 7.87
C LEU A 197 15.51 40.92 9.30
N ALA A 198 15.22 42.08 9.90
CA ALA A 198 14.59 42.15 11.22
C ALA A 198 13.16 41.57 11.21
N ASP A 199 12.36 41.90 10.20
CA ASP A 199 10.99 41.39 10.04
C ASP A 199 10.97 39.86 9.87
N VAL A 200 11.83 39.31 9.00
CA VAL A 200 11.96 37.86 8.78
C VAL A 200 12.53 37.16 10.01
N LYS A 201 13.42 37.81 10.79
CA LYS A 201 13.91 37.25 12.07
C LYS A 201 12.79 37.11 13.10
N MET A 202 11.97 38.15 13.28
CA MET A 202 10.79 38.10 14.16
C MET A 202 9.79 37.01 13.73
N LEU A 203 9.60 36.81 12.42
CA LEU A 203 8.79 35.72 11.89
C LEU A 203 9.43 34.35 12.15
N ALA A 204 10.76 34.21 12.01
CA ALA A 204 11.48 32.97 12.33
C ALA A 204 11.32 32.59 13.80
N ASP A 205 11.48 33.53 14.75
CA ASP A 205 11.26 33.31 16.18
C ASP A 205 9.86 32.75 16.47
N ALA A 206 8.83 33.36 15.88
CA ALA A 206 7.43 32.95 16.03
C ALA A 206 7.08 31.59 15.37
N LYS A 207 7.90 31.14 14.40
CA LYS A 207 7.64 29.95 13.59
C LYS A 207 8.56 28.77 13.91
N ALA A 208 9.67 28.98 14.61
CA ALA A 208 10.58 27.91 15.05
C ALA A 208 9.88 26.84 15.91
N VAL A 209 8.85 27.20 16.71
CA VAL A 209 7.98 26.23 17.40
C VAL A 209 7.34 25.22 16.44
N LYS A 210 6.97 25.63 15.21
CA LYS A 210 6.38 24.72 14.21
C LYS A 210 7.43 23.76 13.65
N ILE A 211 8.67 24.20 13.50
CA ILE A 211 9.79 23.35 13.05
C ILE A 211 10.14 22.31 14.12
N LEU A 212 10.10 22.67 15.41
CA LEU A 212 10.23 21.70 16.50
C LEU A 212 9.11 20.64 16.48
N ARG A 213 7.84 21.07 16.31
CA ARG A 213 6.71 20.14 16.16
C ARG A 213 6.83 19.23 14.93
N PHE A 214 7.43 19.73 13.84
CA PHE A 214 7.74 18.93 12.66
C PHE A 214 8.87 17.92 12.93
N ALA A 215 9.87 18.27 13.75
CA ALA A 215 10.88 17.31 14.21
C ALA A 215 10.25 16.21 15.10
N GLU A 216 9.29 16.53 15.98
CA GLU A 216 8.52 15.53 16.72
C GLU A 216 7.69 14.61 15.81
N LEU A 217 7.14 15.16 14.73
CA LEU A 217 6.41 14.42 13.70
C LEU A 217 7.31 13.40 13.00
N GLU A 218 8.51 13.81 12.56
CA GLU A 218 9.47 12.93 11.91
C GLU A 218 10.02 11.86 12.87
N MET A 219 10.23 12.19 14.15
CA MET A 219 10.56 11.18 15.18
C MET A 219 9.44 10.14 15.33
N ALA A 220 8.16 10.57 15.34
CA ALA A 220 7.02 9.66 15.41
C ALA A 220 6.81 8.80 14.15
N LEU A 221 7.39 9.21 13.01
CA LEU A 221 7.48 8.45 11.76
C LEU A 221 8.71 7.52 11.66
N GLY A 222 9.65 7.61 12.60
CA GLY A 222 10.92 6.88 12.55
C GLY A 222 12.00 7.52 11.65
N ASN A 223 11.75 8.70 11.09
CA ASN A 223 12.69 9.43 10.24
C ASN A 223 13.70 10.25 11.08
N LEU A 224 14.53 9.55 11.86
CA LEU A 224 15.44 10.18 12.84
C LEU A 224 16.45 11.16 12.20
N SER A 225 16.89 10.90 10.97
CA SER A 225 17.78 11.80 10.22
C SER A 225 17.11 13.13 9.84
N ALA A 226 15.86 13.10 9.38
CA ALA A 226 15.08 14.30 9.07
C ALA A 226 14.76 15.10 10.34
N ALA A 227 14.38 14.40 11.42
CA ALA A 227 14.19 15.03 12.73
C ALA A 227 15.46 15.75 13.20
N ARG A 228 16.64 15.10 13.12
CA ARG A 228 17.93 15.74 13.46
C ARG A 228 18.18 16.99 12.62
N ALA A 229 17.97 16.93 11.31
CA ALA A 229 18.17 18.09 10.42
C ALA A 229 17.29 19.29 10.83
N CYS A 230 16.01 19.05 11.17
CA CYS A 230 15.12 20.11 11.66
C CYS A 230 15.58 20.71 13.00
N LEU A 231 16.08 19.89 13.94
CA LEU A 231 16.64 20.39 15.20
C LEU A 231 17.94 21.19 14.97
N ASP A 232 18.84 20.72 14.09
CA ASP A 232 20.09 21.39 13.75
C ASP A 232 19.85 22.74 13.02
N GLN A 233 18.76 22.86 12.27
CA GLN A 233 18.32 24.12 11.69
C GLN A 233 17.93 25.15 12.77
N VAL A 234 17.09 24.76 13.75
CA VAL A 234 16.70 25.61 14.88
C VAL A 234 17.92 25.94 15.75
N ARG A 235 18.79 24.97 16.04
CA ARG A 235 20.03 25.17 16.80
C ARG A 235 20.98 26.16 16.16
N GLY A 236 21.07 26.15 14.82
CA GLY A 236 21.88 27.12 14.08
C GLY A 236 21.23 28.50 13.92
N PHE A 237 19.98 28.68 14.35
CA PHE A 237 19.30 29.97 14.45
C PHE A 237 19.40 30.54 15.87
N ASP A 238 19.02 29.75 16.88
CA ASP A 238 19.25 30.04 18.29
C ASP A 238 19.64 28.75 19.06
N PRO A 239 20.90 28.62 19.51
CA PRO A 239 21.35 27.48 20.31
C PRO A 239 20.65 27.33 21.67
N ARG A 240 19.97 28.37 22.18
CA ARG A 240 19.28 28.38 23.48
C ARG A 240 17.75 28.37 23.37
N TYR A 241 17.22 28.06 22.18
CA TYR A 241 15.77 28.06 21.94
C TYR A 241 15.04 27.12 22.91
N THR A 242 13.96 27.61 23.52
CA THR A 242 13.24 26.89 24.59
C THR A 242 12.66 25.57 24.09
N GLY A 243 12.99 24.47 24.79
CA GLY A 243 12.55 23.12 24.46
C GLY A 243 13.44 22.36 23.46
N LEU A 244 14.44 23.02 22.84
CA LEU A 244 15.36 22.39 21.89
C LEU A 244 16.16 21.23 22.51
N GLU A 245 16.70 21.43 23.73
CA GLU A 245 17.43 20.38 24.44
C GLU A 245 16.56 19.13 24.72
N ASP A 246 15.30 19.33 25.10
CA ASP A 246 14.40 18.20 25.38
C ASP A 246 14.05 17.43 24.10
N HIS A 247 14.00 18.10 22.94
CA HIS A 247 13.82 17.41 21.65
C HIS A 247 15.08 16.62 21.25
N TYR A 248 16.29 17.14 21.49
CA TYR A 248 17.51 16.35 21.31
C TYR A 248 17.57 15.16 22.28
N ARG A 249 17.14 15.29 23.53
CA ARG A 249 17.05 14.16 24.48
C ARG A 249 16.08 13.08 23.99
N LYS A 250 14.91 13.47 23.44
CA LYS A 250 13.97 12.54 22.80
C LYS A 250 14.60 11.83 21.58
N LEU A 251 15.29 12.59 20.73
CA LEU A 251 15.97 12.05 19.54
C LEU A 251 17.07 11.06 19.91
N ASP A 252 17.94 11.41 20.87
CA ASP A 252 19.03 10.53 21.34
C ASP A 252 18.49 9.25 21.99
N LEU A 253 17.36 9.33 22.69
CA LEU A 253 16.66 8.15 23.22
C LEU A 253 16.09 7.28 22.08
N ALA A 254 15.46 7.89 21.07
CA ALA A 254 14.95 7.18 19.89
C ALA A 254 16.08 6.48 19.10
N GLU A 255 17.21 7.16 18.87
CA GLU A 255 18.39 6.57 18.21
C GLU A 255 19.04 5.45 19.03
N ARG A 256 19.02 5.54 20.37
CA ARG A 256 19.48 4.44 21.23
C ARG A 256 18.57 3.23 21.09
N ILE A 257 17.26 3.43 21.15
CA ILE A 257 16.26 2.36 20.97
C ILE A 257 16.43 1.71 19.60
N ASP A 258 16.54 2.49 18.52
CA ASP A 258 16.74 1.98 17.15
C ASP A 258 18.02 1.12 17.02
N LYS A 259 19.14 1.61 17.56
CA LYS A 259 20.40 0.84 17.63
C LYS A 259 20.29 -0.44 18.45
N ILE A 260 19.45 -0.48 19.49
CA ILE A 260 19.20 -1.69 20.28
C ILE A 260 18.26 -2.65 19.52
N ILE A 261 17.25 -2.14 18.81
CA ILE A 261 16.35 -2.93 17.96
C ILE A 261 17.13 -3.65 16.85
N ILE A 262 18.06 -2.95 16.17
CA ILE A 262 18.94 -3.56 15.16
C ILE A 262 19.73 -4.73 15.78
N LYS A 263 20.41 -4.50 16.91
CA LYS A 263 21.17 -5.53 17.63
C LYS A 263 20.30 -6.69 18.12
N ALA A 264 19.08 -6.43 18.56
CA ALA A 264 18.13 -7.44 19.02
C ALA A 264 17.65 -8.32 17.86
N ASN A 265 17.38 -7.72 16.69
CA ASN A 265 17.05 -8.45 15.46
C ASN A 265 18.23 -9.28 14.95
N ASP A 266 19.46 -8.76 15.00
CA ASP A 266 20.66 -9.52 14.60
C ASP A 266 20.93 -10.69 15.56
N ALA A 267 20.71 -10.51 16.86
CA ALA A 267 20.78 -11.58 17.86
C ALA A 267 19.70 -12.65 17.67
N LEU A 268 18.46 -12.24 17.34
CA LEU A 268 17.35 -13.12 16.93
C LEU A 268 17.76 -13.99 15.73
N LEU A 269 18.24 -13.36 14.65
CA LEU A 269 18.69 -14.04 13.44
C LEU A 269 19.87 -15.01 13.69
N SER A 270 20.74 -14.67 14.65
CA SER A 270 21.83 -15.53 15.11
C SER A 270 21.37 -16.67 16.03
N ARG A 271 20.06 -16.78 16.32
CA ARG A 271 19.45 -17.67 17.32
C ARG A 271 20.00 -17.50 18.75
N LYS A 272 20.58 -16.34 19.05
CA LYS A 272 21.05 -15.97 20.38
C LYS A 272 19.89 -15.41 21.20
N TYR A 273 18.90 -16.26 21.47
CA TYR A 273 17.63 -15.84 22.04
C TYR A 273 17.76 -15.15 23.42
N ASP A 274 18.74 -15.52 24.24
CA ASP A 274 18.96 -14.87 25.53
C ASP A 274 19.61 -13.48 25.40
N GLU A 275 20.49 -13.27 24.42
CA GLU A 275 20.99 -11.92 24.06
C GLU A 275 19.84 -11.07 23.51
N ALA A 276 19.03 -11.60 22.58
CA ALA A 276 17.89 -10.90 22.01
C ALA A 276 16.84 -10.52 23.07
N LYS A 277 16.55 -11.42 24.02
CA LYS A 277 15.67 -11.14 25.15
C LYS A 277 16.25 -10.06 26.07
N SER A 278 17.53 -10.13 26.41
CA SER A 278 18.21 -9.09 27.21
C SER A 278 18.16 -7.72 26.52
N ARG A 279 18.27 -7.65 25.19
CA ARG A 279 18.08 -6.40 24.42
C ARG A 279 16.63 -5.92 24.40
N ALA A 280 15.64 -6.82 24.33
CA ALA A 280 14.24 -6.45 24.47
C ALA A 280 13.92 -5.89 25.88
N GLU A 281 14.51 -6.48 26.93
CA GLU A 281 14.44 -5.97 28.31
C GLU A 281 15.15 -4.61 28.45
N GLU A 282 16.30 -4.40 27.81
CA GLU A 282 16.98 -3.10 27.72
C GLU A 282 16.09 -2.03 27.07
N ILE A 283 15.36 -2.39 26.00
CA ILE A 283 14.36 -1.49 25.38
C ILE A 283 13.21 -1.19 26.36
N PHE A 284 12.67 -2.17 27.10
CA PHE A 284 11.60 -1.91 28.08
C PHE A 284 12.02 -0.99 29.23
N MET A 285 13.31 -1.00 29.61
CA MET A 285 13.84 -0.08 30.62
C MET A 285 13.95 1.36 30.11
N LEU A 286 14.03 1.57 28.78
CA LEU A 286 14.03 2.88 28.13
C LEU A 286 12.62 3.35 27.71
N ASP A 287 11.77 2.41 27.31
CA ASP A 287 10.38 2.59 26.91
C ASP A 287 9.54 1.34 27.28
N ALA A 288 8.88 1.38 28.43
CA ALA A 288 8.08 0.27 28.95
C ALA A 288 6.89 -0.13 28.04
N ASN A 289 6.53 0.70 27.06
CA ASN A 289 5.45 0.45 26.10
C ASN A 289 5.95 0.15 24.68
N ASN A 290 7.25 -0.09 24.51
CA ASN A 290 7.82 -0.32 23.18
C ASN A 290 7.24 -1.58 22.50
N PHE A 291 6.67 -1.37 21.31
CA PHE A 291 6.07 -2.44 20.52
C PHE A 291 7.09 -3.46 20.03
N PHE A 292 8.26 -3.02 19.57
CA PHE A 292 9.28 -3.90 18.99
C PHE A 292 9.84 -4.86 20.04
N ALA A 293 10.04 -4.40 21.28
CA ALA A 293 10.48 -5.25 22.39
C ALA A 293 9.49 -6.39 22.69
N ARG A 294 8.16 -6.12 22.68
CA ARG A 294 7.12 -7.15 22.88
C ARG A 294 7.17 -8.19 21.77
N LYS A 295 7.16 -7.73 20.52
CA LYS A 295 7.21 -8.58 19.34
C LYS A 295 8.47 -9.46 19.28
N ILE A 296 9.62 -8.94 19.70
CA ILE A 296 10.88 -9.71 19.76
C ILE A 296 10.76 -10.85 20.79
N ILE A 297 10.16 -10.61 21.96
CA ILE A 297 9.91 -11.67 22.95
C ILE A 297 8.93 -12.72 22.41
N GLU A 298 7.81 -12.29 21.82
CA GLU A 298 6.82 -13.20 21.19
C GLU A 298 7.48 -14.07 20.10
N GLN A 299 8.32 -13.49 19.25
CA GLN A 299 9.07 -14.23 18.22
C GLN A 299 10.11 -15.20 18.82
N ILE A 300 10.79 -14.84 19.91
CA ILE A 300 11.68 -15.76 20.63
C ILE A 300 10.89 -16.95 21.17
N GLU A 301 9.69 -16.73 21.70
CA GLU A 301 8.84 -17.78 22.25
C GLU A 301 8.25 -18.70 21.15
N GLU A 302 7.90 -18.15 19.97
CA GLU A 302 7.50 -18.94 18.80
C GLU A 302 8.68 -19.74 18.19
N GLU A 303 9.86 -19.14 18.02
CA GLU A 303 11.01 -19.82 17.42
C GLU A 303 11.62 -20.89 18.34
N ARG A 304 11.53 -20.73 19.67
CA ARG A 304 11.86 -21.79 20.64
C ARG A 304 10.96 -23.03 20.53
N GLN A 305 9.75 -22.90 19.96
CA GLN A 305 8.82 -24.02 19.75
C GLN A 305 9.02 -24.76 18.42
N ARG A 306 9.83 -24.22 17.50
CA ARG A 306 10.08 -24.85 16.19
C ARG A 306 11.33 -25.74 16.21
N PRO A 307 11.30 -26.93 15.58
CA PRO A 307 12.47 -27.81 15.52
C PRO A 307 13.63 -27.17 14.75
N VAL A 308 14.84 -27.33 15.26
CA VAL A 308 16.07 -26.71 14.77
C VAL A 308 16.46 -27.28 13.41
N SER A 309 16.02 -26.64 12.32
CA SER A 309 16.62 -26.85 11.00
C SER A 309 18.03 -26.23 10.93
N SER A 310 18.86 -26.81 10.04
CA SER A 310 20.32 -26.74 10.04
C SER A 310 20.94 -25.34 10.09
N ALA A 311 22.14 -25.27 10.67
CA ALA A 311 22.95 -24.06 10.73
C ALA A 311 23.42 -23.64 9.32
N ALA A 312 22.74 -22.66 8.73
CA ALA A 312 23.26 -21.90 7.60
C ALA A 312 24.42 -20.99 8.06
N SER A 313 25.44 -20.82 7.21
CA SER A 313 26.59 -19.94 7.45
C SER A 313 26.14 -18.49 7.59
N ASP A 314 26.89 -17.65 8.31
CA ASP A 314 26.54 -16.23 8.44
C ASP A 314 26.56 -15.49 7.10
N ALA A 315 27.37 -15.95 6.14
CA ALA A 315 27.30 -15.48 4.75
C ALA A 315 25.96 -15.86 4.06
N ASP A 316 25.46 -17.08 4.29
CA ASP A 316 24.15 -17.51 3.76
C ASP A 316 23.01 -16.71 4.41
N ARG A 317 23.13 -16.39 5.70
CA ARG A 317 22.15 -15.56 6.44
C ARG A 317 22.10 -14.14 5.91
N LEU A 318 23.25 -13.54 5.63
CA LEU A 318 23.36 -12.21 5.02
C LEU A 318 22.75 -12.21 3.60
N GLN A 319 23.05 -13.22 2.77
CA GLN A 319 22.39 -13.41 1.47
C GLN A 319 20.86 -13.63 1.60
N LEU A 320 20.39 -14.36 2.61
CA LEU A 320 18.96 -14.55 2.86
C LEU A 320 18.27 -13.26 3.31
N ARG A 321 18.91 -12.43 4.14
CA ARG A 321 18.40 -11.10 4.53
C ARG A 321 18.27 -10.19 3.31
N ILE A 322 19.29 -10.16 2.47
CA ILE A 322 19.30 -9.43 1.20
C ILE A 322 18.15 -9.90 0.29
N ARG A 323 17.97 -11.21 0.06
CA ARG A 323 16.86 -11.73 -0.76
C ARG A 323 15.47 -11.39 -0.18
N ARG A 324 15.34 -11.33 1.16
CA ARG A 324 14.11 -10.85 1.82
C ARG A 324 13.88 -9.36 1.58
N LEU A 325 14.92 -8.52 1.68
CA LEU A 325 14.82 -7.09 1.40
C LEU A 325 14.56 -6.81 -0.08
N GLU A 326 15.18 -7.53 -1.01
CA GLU A 326 14.91 -7.45 -2.45
C GLU A 326 13.47 -7.86 -2.80
N THR A 327 12.90 -8.87 -2.12
CA THR A 327 11.49 -9.25 -2.31
C THR A 327 10.51 -8.28 -1.65
N GLN A 328 10.87 -7.68 -0.52
CA GLN A 328 10.12 -6.57 0.09
C GLN A 328 10.16 -5.30 -0.77
N LEU A 329 11.31 -4.95 -1.34
CA LEU A 329 11.49 -3.83 -2.26
C LEU A 329 10.57 -3.97 -3.49
N ARG A 330 10.62 -5.11 -4.19
CA ARG A 330 9.73 -5.38 -5.34
C ARG A 330 8.25 -5.30 -4.95
N LYS A 331 7.88 -5.75 -3.75
CA LYS A 331 6.51 -5.61 -3.26
C LYS A 331 6.14 -4.15 -2.99
N ALA A 332 7.02 -3.38 -2.37
CA ALA A 332 6.82 -1.96 -2.09
C ALA A 332 6.74 -1.12 -3.39
N GLU A 333 7.50 -1.48 -4.42
CA GLU A 333 7.43 -0.87 -5.75
C GLU A 333 6.09 -1.17 -6.46
N LEU A 334 5.62 -2.42 -6.41
CA LEU A 334 4.30 -2.81 -6.93
C LEU A 334 3.15 -2.11 -6.20
N GLU A 335 3.27 -1.94 -4.87
CA GLU A 335 2.30 -1.21 -4.04
C GLU A 335 2.52 0.32 -4.06
N GLN A 336 3.57 0.79 -4.73
CA GLN A 336 3.97 2.20 -4.87
C GLN A 336 4.15 2.94 -3.53
N ASP A 337 4.57 2.22 -2.48
CA ASP A 337 4.87 2.79 -1.16
C ASP A 337 6.29 3.37 -1.13
N LEU A 338 6.39 4.66 -1.42
CA LEU A 338 7.68 5.36 -1.50
C LEU A 338 8.45 5.35 -0.18
N GLN A 339 7.76 5.34 0.96
CA GLN A 339 8.40 5.28 2.28
C GLN A 339 9.06 3.91 2.48
N GLN A 340 8.34 2.82 2.19
CA GLN A 340 8.90 1.46 2.28
C GLN A 340 10.01 1.20 1.26
N VAL A 341 9.90 1.74 0.04
CA VAL A 341 10.97 1.70 -0.95
C VAL A 341 12.22 2.42 -0.41
N SER A 342 12.07 3.63 0.14
CA SER A 342 13.19 4.38 0.74
C SER A 342 13.86 3.62 1.89
N THR A 343 13.10 3.04 2.82
CA THR A 343 13.69 2.26 3.93
C THR A 343 14.38 0.99 3.45
N CYS A 344 13.74 0.22 2.54
CA CYS A 344 14.35 -1.00 1.99
C CYS A 344 15.63 -0.70 1.19
N LEU A 345 15.66 0.38 0.41
CA LEU A 345 16.87 0.80 -0.33
C LEU A 345 17.98 1.23 0.63
N ARG A 346 17.68 2.01 1.68
CA ARG A 346 18.67 2.38 2.71
C ARG A 346 19.23 1.15 3.43
N GLU A 347 18.39 0.20 3.84
CA GLU A 347 18.83 -1.05 4.47
C GLU A 347 19.66 -1.92 3.50
N LEU A 348 19.28 -2.01 2.22
CA LEU A 348 20.06 -2.72 1.21
C LEU A 348 21.44 -2.07 1.01
N LEU A 349 21.53 -0.74 0.94
CA LEU A 349 22.80 -0.01 0.80
C LEU A 349 23.70 -0.13 2.05
N LEU A 350 23.12 -0.30 3.23
CA LEU A 350 23.87 -0.59 4.46
C LEU A 350 24.39 -2.03 4.54
N LEU A 351 23.76 -2.97 3.84
CA LEU A 351 24.10 -4.41 3.85
C LEU A 351 24.88 -4.87 2.60
N LYS A 352 24.86 -4.07 1.53
CA LYS A 352 25.59 -4.23 0.27
C LYS A 352 26.09 -2.86 -0.19
N SER A 353 27.40 -2.69 -0.24
CA SER A 353 28.05 -1.51 -0.84
C SER A 353 27.85 -1.43 -2.37
N ASP A 354 27.38 -2.51 -3.01
CA ASP A 354 27.72 -2.81 -4.41
C ASP A 354 26.61 -2.60 -5.46
N LEU A 355 25.55 -1.85 -5.14
CA LEU A 355 24.42 -1.60 -6.06
C LEU A 355 24.10 -0.11 -6.27
N SER A 356 24.76 0.50 -7.26
CA SER A 356 24.67 1.93 -7.60
C SER A 356 23.28 2.32 -8.10
N GLU A 357 22.58 1.40 -8.75
CA GLU A 357 21.18 1.55 -9.17
C GLU A 357 20.26 1.80 -7.97
N HIS A 358 20.53 1.18 -6.81
CA HIS A 358 19.75 1.39 -5.58
C HIS A 358 20.04 2.75 -4.95
N ALA A 359 21.28 3.24 -5.01
CA ALA A 359 21.63 4.59 -4.55
C ALA A 359 20.96 5.68 -5.42
N GLN A 360 20.98 5.52 -6.75
CA GLN A 360 20.26 6.42 -7.65
C GLN A 360 18.74 6.37 -7.43
N ARG A 361 18.15 5.18 -7.31
CA ARG A 361 16.70 5.05 -7.07
C ARG A 361 16.31 5.63 -5.72
N LEU A 362 17.15 5.54 -4.69
CA LEU A 362 16.92 6.19 -3.40
C LEU A 362 16.88 7.72 -3.55
N ALA A 363 17.84 8.31 -4.26
CA ALA A 363 17.89 9.75 -4.49
C ALA A 363 16.70 10.30 -5.30
N GLU A 364 16.14 9.50 -6.21
CA GLU A 364 14.88 9.78 -6.91
C GLU A 364 13.68 9.71 -5.95
N VAL A 365 13.54 8.61 -5.20
CA VAL A 365 12.42 8.41 -4.27
C VAL A 365 12.41 9.46 -3.16
N GLU A 366 13.58 9.86 -2.64
CA GLU A 366 13.69 10.97 -1.69
C GLU A 366 13.27 12.32 -2.31
N GLN A 367 13.48 12.52 -3.62
CA GLN A 367 12.96 13.70 -4.33
C GLN A 367 11.43 13.63 -4.50
N GLU A 368 10.88 12.47 -4.87
CA GLU A 368 9.43 12.25 -4.96
C GLU A 368 8.75 12.50 -3.60
N ILE A 369 9.37 12.06 -2.51
CA ILE A 369 8.94 12.31 -1.12
C ILE A 369 9.05 13.80 -0.74
N ALA A 370 10.07 14.52 -1.21
CA ALA A 370 10.24 15.96 -1.02
C ALA A 370 9.37 16.85 -1.93
N ILE A 371 8.79 16.27 -2.99
CA ILE A 371 7.80 16.90 -3.88
C ILE A 371 6.36 16.55 -3.46
N SER A 372 6.17 15.46 -2.71
CA SER A 372 5.23 15.44 -1.56
C SER A 372 5.80 16.32 -0.43
N ARG A 373 5.13 16.49 0.73
CA ARG A 373 5.47 17.55 1.73
C ARG A 373 5.23 18.96 1.16
N LEU A 374 5.99 19.37 0.14
CA LEU A 374 5.46 20.27 -0.90
C LEU A 374 4.14 19.67 -1.42
N LYS A 375 3.17 20.50 -1.81
CA LYS A 375 1.80 20.07 -2.16
C LYS A 375 1.04 19.25 -1.10
N ALA A 376 1.55 19.05 0.13
CA ALA A 376 0.89 18.20 1.13
C ALA A 376 -0.54 18.63 1.45
N ASP A 377 -0.80 19.93 1.57
CA ASP A 377 -2.14 20.45 1.87
C ASP A 377 -3.13 20.24 0.71
N GLU A 378 -2.69 20.44 -0.53
CA GLU A 378 -3.48 20.18 -1.75
C GLU A 378 -3.80 18.68 -1.87
N ARG A 379 -2.77 17.83 -1.79
CA ARG A 379 -2.90 16.37 -1.86
C ARG A 379 -3.69 15.79 -0.68
N PHE A 380 -3.73 16.48 0.47
CA PHE A 380 -4.54 16.06 1.60
C PHE A 380 -6.04 16.26 1.33
N VAL A 381 -6.43 17.35 0.65
CA VAL A 381 -7.82 17.54 0.19
C VAL A 381 -8.21 16.47 -0.83
N GLU A 382 -7.33 16.12 -1.76
CA GLU A 382 -7.54 15.01 -2.70
C GLU A 382 -7.72 13.66 -1.97
N ALA A 383 -6.92 13.38 -0.93
CA ALA A 383 -7.07 12.18 -0.10
C ALA A 383 -8.41 12.15 0.66
N GLU A 384 -8.85 13.27 1.24
CA GLU A 384 -10.18 13.38 1.87
C GLU A 384 -11.30 13.14 0.86
N GLU A 385 -11.19 13.66 -0.36
CA GLU A 385 -12.19 13.44 -1.40
C GLU A 385 -12.31 11.97 -1.80
N LEU A 386 -11.18 11.29 -2.03
CA LEU A 386 -11.15 9.85 -2.34
C LEU A 386 -11.73 9.02 -1.18
N PHE A 387 -11.41 9.40 0.06
CA PHE A 387 -11.95 8.77 1.26
C PHE A 387 -13.47 8.96 1.40
N ARG A 388 -14.00 10.17 1.16
CA ARG A 388 -15.45 10.45 1.16
C ARG A 388 -16.19 9.75 0.01
N LYS A 389 -15.55 9.60 -1.15
CA LYS A 389 -16.07 8.84 -2.30
C LYS A 389 -16.07 7.33 -2.06
N GLY A 390 -15.31 6.84 -1.08
CA GLY A 390 -15.21 5.42 -0.72
C GLY A 390 -14.36 4.59 -1.68
N ASP A 391 -13.55 5.22 -2.54
CA ASP A 391 -12.62 4.52 -3.43
C ASP A 391 -11.32 4.19 -2.69
N TYR A 392 -11.39 3.16 -1.85
CA TYR A 392 -10.27 2.72 -1.02
C TYR A 392 -9.10 2.15 -1.83
N ALA A 393 -9.32 1.72 -3.09
CA ALA A 393 -8.27 1.16 -3.93
C ALA A 393 -7.35 2.27 -4.49
N SER A 394 -7.93 3.33 -5.06
CA SER A 394 -7.14 4.48 -5.50
C SER A 394 -6.55 5.25 -4.31
N LEU A 395 -7.31 5.39 -3.21
CA LEU A 395 -6.80 6.01 -1.98
C LEU A 395 -5.59 5.26 -1.42
N ARG A 396 -5.53 3.92 -1.48
CA ARG A 396 -4.33 3.16 -1.06
C ARG A 396 -3.09 3.60 -1.82
N LEU A 397 -3.14 3.55 -3.14
CA LEU A 397 -2.02 3.92 -4.01
C LEU A 397 -1.67 5.41 -3.84
N PHE A 398 -2.67 6.27 -3.66
CA PHE A 398 -2.47 7.69 -3.42
C PHE A 398 -1.73 7.96 -2.10
N LEU A 399 -2.14 7.32 -0.98
CA LEU A 399 -1.48 7.47 0.32
C LEU A 399 -0.08 6.86 0.33
N ASN A 400 0.14 5.77 -0.42
CA ASN A 400 1.45 5.11 -0.58
C ASN A 400 2.43 5.98 -1.37
N ARG A 401 1.98 6.63 -2.46
CA ARG A 401 2.74 7.61 -3.24
C ARG A 401 2.98 8.93 -2.49
N ASN A 402 2.26 9.19 -1.41
CA ASN A 402 2.31 10.46 -0.70
C ASN A 402 2.54 10.29 0.82
N PRO A 403 3.71 9.78 1.25
CA PRO A 403 4.04 9.73 2.66
C PRO A 403 4.17 11.13 3.30
N GLY A 404 4.45 12.16 2.48
CA GLY A 404 4.56 13.55 2.91
C GLY A 404 3.25 14.27 3.25
N LEU A 405 2.09 13.59 3.23
CA LEU A 405 0.80 14.17 3.67
C LEU A 405 0.77 14.52 5.16
N MET A 406 1.61 13.86 5.94
CA MET A 406 1.72 14.06 7.38
C MET A 406 2.61 15.27 7.65
N ASN A 407 2.04 16.49 7.61
CA ASN A 407 2.72 17.74 7.98
C ASN A 407 2.29 18.31 9.35
N SER A 408 1.31 17.68 10.01
CA SER A 408 0.92 17.97 11.38
C SER A 408 0.50 16.69 12.12
N LEU A 409 0.53 16.71 13.45
CA LEU A 409 0.09 15.57 14.29
C LEU A 409 -1.39 15.21 14.04
N GLU A 410 -2.24 16.21 13.81
CA GLU A 410 -3.66 16.02 13.48
C GLU A 410 -3.84 15.32 12.13
N LYS A 411 -3.14 15.79 11.08
CA LYS A 411 -3.18 15.15 9.76
C LYS A 411 -2.52 13.79 9.75
N MET A 412 -1.48 13.57 10.55
CA MET A 412 -0.88 12.25 10.77
C MET A 412 -1.91 11.25 11.30
N LEU A 413 -2.69 11.63 12.33
CA LEU A 413 -3.77 10.79 12.85
C LEU A 413 -4.83 10.51 11.78
N GLN A 414 -5.27 11.53 11.03
CA GLN A 414 -6.25 11.38 9.95
C GLN A 414 -5.74 10.47 8.82
N VAL A 415 -4.47 10.59 8.40
CA VAL A 415 -3.87 9.70 7.39
C VAL A 415 -3.72 8.27 7.94
N TRP A 416 -3.42 8.08 9.22
CA TRP A 416 -3.43 6.74 9.84
C TRP A 416 -4.83 6.14 9.90
N GLU A 417 -5.87 6.91 10.21
CA GLU A 417 -7.26 6.48 10.14
C GLU A 417 -7.68 6.09 8.71
N MET A 418 -7.31 6.90 7.71
CA MET A 418 -7.54 6.58 6.29
C MET A 418 -6.80 5.29 5.90
N ARG A 419 -5.52 5.13 6.26
CA ARG A 419 -4.73 3.91 5.98
C ARG A 419 -5.35 2.68 6.67
N LEU A 420 -5.82 2.80 7.92
CA LEU A 420 -6.51 1.73 8.64
C LEU A 420 -7.79 1.31 7.90
N MET A 421 -8.63 2.27 7.53
CA MET A 421 -9.88 2.02 6.81
C MET A 421 -9.66 1.42 5.42
N VAL A 422 -8.65 1.91 4.69
CA VAL A 422 -8.22 1.35 3.40
C VAL A 422 -7.81 -0.11 3.55
N ASN A 423 -6.97 -0.44 4.53
CA ASN A 423 -6.49 -1.80 4.74
C ASN A 423 -7.61 -2.75 5.21
N PHE A 424 -8.54 -2.25 6.02
CA PHE A 424 -9.75 -2.96 6.43
C PHE A 424 -10.70 -3.24 5.25
N ALA A 425 -11.04 -2.20 4.47
CA ALA A 425 -11.98 -2.31 3.35
C ALA A 425 -11.45 -3.17 2.20
N SER A 426 -10.13 -3.18 1.99
CA SER A 426 -9.46 -3.94 0.93
C SER A 426 -8.97 -5.33 1.34
N GLY A 427 -9.08 -5.70 2.62
CA GLY A 427 -8.69 -7.02 3.14
C GLY A 427 -7.19 -7.36 3.04
N ASN A 428 -6.32 -6.35 2.87
CA ASN A 428 -4.89 -6.56 2.60
C ASN A 428 -4.04 -6.82 3.86
N LEU A 429 -4.56 -6.54 5.06
CA LEU A 429 -3.91 -6.84 6.32
C LEU A 429 -4.66 -7.94 7.07
N GLU A 430 -3.90 -8.80 7.75
CA GLU A 430 -4.43 -9.81 8.66
C GLU A 430 -5.25 -9.14 9.80
N PRO A 431 -6.35 -9.77 10.26
CA PRO A 431 -7.18 -9.24 11.34
C PRO A 431 -6.42 -8.86 12.61
N ALA A 432 -5.36 -9.60 12.97
CA ALA A 432 -4.48 -9.30 14.10
C ALA A 432 -3.78 -7.93 13.93
N ARG A 433 -3.12 -7.71 12.79
CA ARG A 433 -2.41 -6.46 12.49
C ARG A 433 -3.35 -5.26 12.37
N LEU A 434 -4.58 -5.46 11.87
CA LEU A 434 -5.62 -4.43 11.86
C LEU A 434 -6.06 -4.05 13.29
N ARG A 435 -6.21 -5.04 14.18
CA ARG A 435 -6.53 -4.83 15.60
C ARG A 435 -5.39 -4.11 16.33
N GLU A 436 -4.14 -4.46 16.07
CA GLU A 436 -2.95 -3.75 16.57
C GLU A 436 -2.93 -2.28 16.12
N ALA A 437 -3.00 -2.03 14.81
CA ALA A 437 -2.97 -0.68 14.25
C ALA A 437 -4.11 0.21 14.78
N ALA A 438 -5.32 -0.33 14.92
CA ALA A 438 -6.45 0.38 15.51
C ALA A 438 -6.22 0.69 17.01
N ASN A 439 -5.66 -0.24 17.76
CA ASN A 439 -5.31 -0.01 19.17
C ASN A 439 -4.23 1.06 19.32
N ASP A 440 -3.22 1.10 18.45
CA ASP A 440 -2.16 2.12 18.49
C ASP A 440 -2.66 3.51 18.09
N ILE A 441 -3.57 3.61 17.11
CA ILE A 441 -4.27 4.88 16.81
C ILE A 441 -5.07 5.33 18.05
N ASN A 442 -5.83 4.45 18.69
CA ASN A 442 -6.57 4.78 19.91
C ASN A 442 -5.65 5.18 21.08
N ARG A 443 -4.49 4.56 21.25
CA ARG A 443 -3.48 4.96 22.26
C ARG A 443 -2.93 6.36 22.00
N ARG A 444 -2.65 6.70 20.74
CA ARG A 444 -2.02 7.99 20.35
C ARG A 444 -3.04 9.14 20.28
N ALA A 445 -4.28 8.86 19.87
CA ALA A 445 -5.37 9.85 19.77
C ALA A 445 -6.28 9.90 21.02
N GLY A 446 -6.14 8.97 21.96
CA GLY A 446 -7.05 8.76 23.10
C GLY A 446 -8.38 8.09 22.71
N LYS A 447 -9.08 8.63 21.71
CA LYS A 447 -10.29 8.04 21.11
C LYS A 447 -10.38 8.38 19.62
N SER A 448 -10.46 7.36 18.76
CA SER A 448 -10.68 7.49 17.32
C SER A 448 -11.97 6.81 16.88
N PHE A 449 -12.73 7.45 15.98
CA PHE A 449 -13.95 6.89 15.41
C PHE A 449 -13.63 5.69 14.52
N TYR A 450 -12.72 5.85 13.56
CA TYR A 450 -12.39 4.81 12.59
C TYR A 450 -11.66 3.62 13.23
N ALA A 451 -10.79 3.85 14.21
CA ALA A 451 -10.17 2.78 14.98
C ALA A 451 -11.22 1.96 15.75
N SER A 452 -12.14 2.63 16.47
CA SER A 452 -13.21 1.96 17.20
C SER A 452 -14.19 1.23 16.28
N TYR A 453 -14.49 1.79 15.09
CA TYR A 453 -15.31 1.14 14.08
C TYR A 453 -14.66 -0.15 13.54
N VAL A 454 -13.35 -0.12 13.22
CA VAL A 454 -12.63 -1.32 12.75
C VAL A 454 -12.56 -2.40 13.83
N LEU A 455 -12.24 -2.04 15.08
CA LEU A 455 -12.25 -2.98 16.21
C LEU A 455 -13.61 -3.64 16.38
N MET A 456 -14.69 -2.85 16.44
CA MET A 456 -16.07 -3.36 16.48
C MET A 456 -16.37 -4.35 15.34
N ARG A 457 -15.94 -4.07 14.10
CA ARG A 457 -16.18 -4.95 12.95
C ARG A 457 -15.40 -6.26 13.04
N LEU A 458 -14.15 -6.22 13.52
CA LEU A 458 -13.33 -7.41 13.77
C LEU A 458 -13.91 -8.25 14.91
N ASP A 459 -14.38 -7.62 16.00
CA ASP A 459 -15.00 -8.32 17.13
C ASP A 459 -16.36 -8.94 16.77
N ILE A 460 -17.13 -8.32 15.87
CA ILE A 460 -18.33 -8.95 15.28
C ILE A 460 -17.96 -10.20 14.47
N ALA A 461 -16.87 -10.15 13.69
CA ALA A 461 -16.42 -11.31 12.92
C ALA A 461 -15.88 -12.44 13.82
N ASP A 462 -15.16 -12.11 14.89
CA ASP A 462 -14.67 -13.04 15.92
C ASP A 462 -15.77 -13.51 16.89
N ASN A 463 -17.04 -13.10 16.69
CA ASN A 463 -18.19 -13.37 17.56
C ASN A 463 -18.03 -12.87 19.03
N LYS A 464 -17.15 -11.90 19.26
CA LYS A 464 -16.90 -11.22 20.55
C LYS A 464 -17.88 -10.05 20.75
N LEU A 465 -19.17 -10.38 20.78
CA LEU A 465 -20.26 -9.39 20.72
C LEU A 465 -20.29 -8.40 21.92
N ASN A 466 -19.67 -8.72 23.05
CA ASN A 466 -19.57 -7.82 24.20
C ASN A 466 -18.50 -6.73 23.98
N ASP A 467 -17.32 -7.12 23.51
CA ASP A 467 -16.21 -6.21 23.20
C ASP A 467 -16.63 -5.28 22.04
N ALA A 468 -17.27 -5.86 21.02
CA ALA A 468 -17.88 -5.11 19.92
C ALA A 468 -18.88 -4.03 20.40
N ARG A 469 -19.65 -4.28 21.47
CA ARG A 469 -20.55 -3.26 22.06
C ARG A 469 -19.80 -2.14 22.75
N ALA A 470 -18.68 -2.41 23.41
CA ALA A 470 -17.86 -1.37 24.02
C ALA A 470 -17.30 -0.44 22.94
N HIS A 471 -16.74 -1.01 21.87
CA HIS A 471 -16.23 -0.24 20.73
C HIS A 471 -17.35 0.49 19.95
N TYR A 472 -18.54 -0.11 19.81
CA TYR A 472 -19.71 0.56 19.23
C TYR A 472 -20.15 1.79 20.03
N LYS A 473 -20.20 1.70 21.37
CA LYS A 473 -20.55 2.84 22.23
C LYS A 473 -19.56 4.00 22.05
N ILE A 474 -18.26 3.71 22.03
CA ILE A 474 -17.21 4.71 21.79
C ILE A 474 -17.36 5.35 20.39
N ALA A 475 -17.64 4.56 19.35
CA ALA A 475 -17.88 5.10 18.00
C ALA A 475 -19.15 5.97 17.93
N LEU A 476 -20.21 5.59 18.65
CA LEU A 476 -21.47 6.34 18.71
C LEU A 476 -21.34 7.67 19.48
N GLU A 477 -20.54 7.69 20.55
CA GLU A 477 -20.17 8.93 21.28
C GLU A 477 -19.47 9.94 20.36
N LEU A 478 -18.60 9.46 19.46
CA LEU A 478 -17.79 10.32 18.58
C LEU A 478 -18.56 10.80 17.34
N GLN A 479 -19.36 9.94 16.70
CA GLN A 479 -20.16 10.30 15.53
C GLN A 479 -21.56 9.64 15.56
N PRO A 480 -22.56 10.24 16.23
CA PRO A 480 -23.88 9.62 16.39
C PRO A 480 -24.70 9.50 15.10
N VAL A 481 -24.37 10.28 14.06
CA VAL A 481 -25.13 10.33 12.79
C VAL A 481 -24.52 9.42 11.69
N ALA A 482 -23.37 8.80 11.94
CA ALA A 482 -22.64 8.02 10.94
C ALA A 482 -23.48 6.86 10.37
N ALA A 483 -23.82 6.91 9.08
CA ALA A 483 -24.65 5.90 8.42
C ALA A 483 -24.07 4.47 8.52
N VAL A 484 -22.74 4.37 8.57
CA VAL A 484 -21.97 3.12 8.68
C VAL A 484 -22.24 2.38 10.00
N LEU A 485 -22.68 3.08 11.06
CA LEU A 485 -23.02 2.47 12.35
C LEU A 485 -24.42 1.84 12.40
N ARG A 486 -25.33 2.16 11.46
CA ARG A 486 -26.74 1.73 11.53
C ARG A 486 -26.90 0.20 11.55
N TRP A 487 -26.27 -0.49 10.61
CA TRP A 487 -26.36 -1.96 10.50
C TRP A 487 -25.63 -2.70 11.63
N PRO A 488 -24.37 -2.35 11.99
CA PRO A 488 -23.70 -2.91 13.18
C PRO A 488 -24.48 -2.67 14.47
N GLY A 489 -25.03 -1.47 14.66
CA GLY A 489 -25.83 -1.12 15.83
C GLY A 489 -27.08 -2.00 15.96
N LEU A 490 -27.83 -2.18 14.86
CA LEU A 490 -29.01 -3.04 14.85
C LEU A 490 -28.67 -4.51 15.16
N LEU A 491 -27.57 -5.04 14.60
CA LEU A 491 -27.07 -6.39 14.92
C LEU A 491 -26.70 -6.52 16.41
N LEU A 492 -25.88 -5.61 16.94
CA LEU A 492 -25.42 -5.64 18.33
C LEU A 492 -26.58 -5.47 19.33
N TRP A 493 -27.62 -4.71 18.94
CA TRP A 493 -28.87 -4.56 19.68
C TRP A 493 -29.74 -5.82 19.67
N VAL A 494 -29.95 -6.44 18.49
CA VAL A 494 -30.70 -7.72 18.35
C VAL A 494 -30.06 -8.83 19.18
N HIS A 495 -28.74 -8.89 19.26
CA HIS A 495 -28.04 -9.87 20.11
C HIS A 495 -27.98 -9.47 21.61
N GLY A 496 -28.55 -8.33 21.99
CA GLY A 496 -28.43 -7.72 23.32
C GLY A 496 -29.78 -7.40 23.94
N GLU A 497 -29.98 -6.12 24.28
CA GLU A 497 -31.21 -5.60 24.87
C GLU A 497 -32.44 -5.83 23.97
N GLY A 498 -32.27 -5.85 22.65
CA GLY A 498 -33.31 -6.15 21.67
C GLY A 498 -33.62 -7.65 21.47
N ARG A 499 -32.87 -8.55 22.11
CA ARG A 499 -33.05 -10.02 21.96
C ARG A 499 -34.49 -10.51 22.25
N PRO A 500 -35.19 -10.11 23.33
CA PRO A 500 -36.57 -10.53 23.55
C PRO A 500 -37.51 -10.03 22.44
N PHE A 501 -37.32 -8.81 21.94
CA PHE A 501 -38.11 -8.27 20.83
C PHE A 501 -37.87 -9.04 19.52
N ALA A 502 -36.60 -9.32 19.19
CA ALA A 502 -36.24 -10.10 18.01
C ALA A 502 -36.82 -11.53 18.05
N VAL A 503 -36.84 -12.17 19.22
CA VAL A 503 -37.49 -13.48 19.41
C VAL A 503 -39.01 -13.39 19.19
N VAL A 504 -39.69 -12.38 19.73
CA VAL A 504 -41.12 -12.15 19.49
C VAL A 504 -41.42 -11.92 18.00
N VAL A 505 -40.61 -11.11 17.30
CA VAL A 505 -40.75 -10.87 15.86
C VAL A 505 -40.52 -12.15 15.05
N LEU A 506 -39.53 -12.98 15.42
CA LEU A 506 -39.32 -14.29 14.80
C LEU A 506 -40.50 -15.24 15.01
N ILE A 507 -41.08 -15.28 16.21
CA ILE A 507 -42.29 -16.07 16.51
C ILE A 507 -43.47 -15.57 15.67
N VAL A 508 -43.69 -14.25 15.58
CA VAL A 508 -44.75 -13.65 14.76
C VAL A 508 -44.54 -13.97 13.28
N ALA A 509 -43.31 -13.84 12.77
CA ALA A 509 -42.97 -14.19 11.38
C ALA A 509 -43.20 -15.69 11.10
N PHE A 510 -42.85 -16.57 12.04
CA PHE A 510 -43.09 -18.01 11.94
C PHE A 510 -44.58 -18.36 11.98
N LEU A 511 -45.37 -17.69 12.84
CA LEU A 511 -46.83 -17.83 12.89
C LEU A 511 -47.51 -17.29 11.62
N ILE A 512 -47.00 -16.21 11.04
CA ILE A 512 -47.44 -15.70 9.73
C ILE A 512 -47.10 -16.72 8.64
N LEU A 513 -45.90 -17.31 8.63
CA LEU A 513 -45.51 -18.35 7.69
C LEU A 513 -46.45 -19.57 7.79
N ILE A 514 -46.72 -20.06 9.01
CA ILE A 514 -47.67 -21.16 9.26
C ILE A 514 -49.09 -20.81 8.79
N LYS A 515 -49.56 -19.59 9.07
CA LYS A 515 -50.88 -19.13 8.60
C LYS A 515 -50.94 -18.96 7.09
N LEU A 516 -49.83 -18.60 6.44
CA LEU A 516 -49.72 -18.43 4.99
C LEU A 516 -49.53 -19.76 4.24
N ILE A 517 -48.99 -20.81 4.87
CA ILE A 517 -48.83 -22.13 4.25
C ILE A 517 -50.14 -22.66 3.65
N ARG A 518 -51.26 -22.64 4.41
CA ARG A 518 -52.57 -23.10 3.90
C ARG A 518 -53.12 -22.31 2.71
N PRO A 519 -53.28 -20.96 2.77
CA PRO A 519 -53.75 -20.19 1.63
C PRO A 519 -52.73 -20.17 0.47
N PHE A 520 -51.42 -20.30 0.73
CA PHE A 520 -50.42 -20.48 -0.32
C PHE A 520 -50.62 -21.80 -1.06
N PHE A 521 -50.75 -22.94 -0.35
CA PHE A 521 -51.03 -24.22 -1.01
C PHE A 521 -52.40 -24.24 -1.70
N SER A 522 -53.44 -23.66 -1.10
CA SER A 522 -54.75 -23.52 -1.75
C SER A 522 -54.71 -22.65 -3.02
N TRP A 523 -53.96 -21.54 -3.02
CA TRP A 523 -53.73 -20.72 -4.21
C TRP A 523 -52.85 -21.42 -5.25
N PHE A 524 -51.85 -22.18 -4.81
CA PHE A 524 -50.99 -22.98 -5.68
C PHE A 524 -51.82 -24.06 -6.37
N GLU A 525 -52.66 -24.79 -5.63
CA GLU A 525 -53.60 -25.79 -6.17
C GLU A 525 -54.63 -25.15 -7.11
N SER A 526 -55.26 -24.03 -6.75
CA SER A 526 -56.25 -23.37 -7.61
C SER A 526 -55.66 -22.84 -8.93
N THR A 527 -54.37 -22.49 -8.94
CA THR A 527 -53.64 -22.07 -10.16
C THR A 527 -52.99 -23.23 -10.91
N TYR A 528 -53.15 -24.48 -10.47
CA TYR A 528 -52.51 -25.66 -11.09
C TYR A 528 -52.79 -25.76 -12.60
N TRP A 529 -54.07 -25.76 -13.00
CA TRP A 529 -54.47 -25.89 -14.40
C TRP A 529 -53.92 -24.78 -15.30
N TRP A 530 -53.86 -23.54 -14.81
CA TRP A 530 -53.29 -22.42 -15.54
C TRP A 530 -51.77 -22.58 -15.73
N ARG A 531 -51.05 -22.96 -14.67
CA ARG A 531 -49.59 -23.17 -14.74
C ARG A 531 -49.22 -24.35 -15.65
N VAL A 532 -49.99 -25.44 -15.62
CA VAL A 532 -49.79 -26.57 -16.53
C VAL A 532 -50.17 -26.22 -17.97
N ALA A 533 -51.19 -25.38 -18.20
CA ALA A 533 -51.51 -24.86 -19.53
C ALA A 533 -50.42 -23.93 -20.10
N VAL A 534 -49.70 -23.18 -19.25
CA VAL A 534 -48.50 -22.43 -19.64
C VAL A 534 -47.33 -23.39 -19.95
N MET A 535 -47.06 -24.38 -19.10
CA MET A 535 -46.04 -25.40 -19.37
C MET A 535 -46.33 -26.20 -20.65
N ALA A 536 -47.59 -26.51 -20.96
CA ALA A 536 -48.02 -27.15 -22.20
C ALA A 536 -47.80 -26.30 -23.48
N ARG A 537 -47.54 -24.99 -23.33
CA ARG A 537 -47.14 -24.10 -24.44
C ARG A 537 -45.63 -24.04 -24.61
N VAL A 538 -44.86 -24.03 -23.52
CA VAL A 538 -43.39 -23.86 -23.57
C VAL A 538 -42.64 -25.19 -23.65
N PHE A 539 -43.05 -26.19 -22.86
CA PHE A 539 -42.40 -27.50 -22.74
C PHE A 539 -43.44 -28.63 -22.72
N PRO A 540 -44.06 -28.96 -23.87
CA PRO A 540 -45.18 -29.91 -23.92
C PRO A 540 -44.82 -31.33 -23.43
N SER A 541 -43.57 -31.78 -23.61
CA SER A 541 -43.10 -33.10 -23.15
C SER A 541 -43.08 -33.25 -21.63
N LEU A 542 -42.73 -32.19 -20.89
CA LEU A 542 -42.80 -32.14 -19.43
C LEU A 542 -44.26 -32.04 -18.96
N ALA A 543 -45.08 -31.26 -19.67
CA ALA A 543 -46.50 -31.14 -19.38
C ALA A 543 -47.24 -32.48 -19.51
N VAL A 544 -46.97 -33.28 -20.56
CA VAL A 544 -47.59 -34.62 -20.72
C VAL A 544 -47.28 -35.52 -19.54
N ARG A 545 -46.02 -35.62 -19.08
CA ARG A 545 -45.67 -36.44 -17.90
C ARG A 545 -46.38 -35.98 -16.63
N SER A 546 -46.53 -34.67 -16.44
CA SER A 546 -47.26 -34.10 -15.29
C SER A 546 -48.77 -34.33 -15.37
N LEU A 547 -49.35 -34.34 -16.58
CA LEU A 547 -50.78 -34.56 -16.79
C LEU A 547 -51.13 -36.06 -16.70
N GLU A 548 -50.29 -36.94 -17.27
CA GLU A 548 -50.45 -38.41 -17.20
C GLU A 548 -50.41 -38.90 -15.73
N SER A 549 -49.63 -38.27 -14.84
CA SER A 549 -49.63 -38.63 -13.41
C SER A 549 -50.91 -38.24 -12.65
N CYS A 550 -51.75 -37.35 -13.21
CA CYS A 550 -52.99 -36.89 -12.58
C CYS A 550 -54.22 -37.77 -12.88
N PHE A 551 -54.12 -38.80 -13.71
CA PHE A 551 -55.27 -39.66 -14.04
C PHE A 551 -55.92 -40.33 -12.81
N GLY A 552 -55.13 -40.67 -11.78
CA GLY A 552 -55.63 -41.28 -10.55
C GLY A 552 -56.25 -40.30 -9.54
N THR A 553 -55.97 -39.00 -9.66
CA THR A 553 -56.35 -37.99 -8.65
C THR A 553 -57.58 -37.17 -9.06
N VAL A 554 -57.79 -36.93 -10.36
CA VAL A 554 -58.88 -36.08 -10.85
C VAL A 554 -60.20 -36.86 -10.94
N LYS A 555 -61.11 -36.59 -10.00
CA LYS A 555 -62.45 -37.22 -9.94
C LYS A 555 -63.53 -36.41 -10.67
N ASP A 556 -63.42 -35.09 -10.69
CA ASP A 556 -64.47 -34.21 -11.22
C ASP A 556 -64.52 -34.16 -12.75
N ARG A 557 -65.75 -34.09 -13.29
CA ARG A 557 -65.99 -34.17 -14.74
C ARG A 557 -65.42 -32.96 -15.50
N THR A 558 -65.49 -31.77 -14.92
CA THR A 558 -64.93 -30.53 -15.50
C THR A 558 -63.42 -30.62 -15.65
N ASP A 559 -62.75 -31.11 -14.62
CA ASP A 559 -61.30 -31.16 -14.53
C ASP A 559 -60.74 -32.31 -15.38
N ARG A 560 -61.52 -33.37 -15.60
CA ARG A 560 -61.21 -34.38 -16.64
C ARG A 560 -61.28 -33.79 -18.04
N ILE A 561 -62.23 -32.89 -18.33
CA ILE A 561 -62.34 -32.22 -19.63
C ILE A 561 -61.12 -31.30 -19.86
N THR A 562 -60.68 -30.54 -18.85
CA THR A 562 -59.45 -29.72 -18.95
C THR A 562 -58.18 -30.58 -19.05
N LEU A 563 -58.11 -31.70 -18.32
CA LEU A 563 -57.03 -32.68 -18.42
C LEU A 563 -56.89 -33.26 -19.83
N PHE A 564 -57.96 -33.82 -20.39
CA PHE A 564 -57.91 -34.45 -21.72
C PHE A 564 -57.71 -33.43 -22.85
N THR A 565 -58.27 -32.22 -22.74
CA THR A 565 -57.99 -31.14 -23.73
C THR A 565 -56.52 -30.71 -23.72
N LEU A 566 -55.90 -30.52 -22.55
CA LEU A 566 -54.49 -30.16 -22.45
C LEU A 566 -53.56 -31.30 -22.88
N LEU A 567 -53.88 -32.56 -22.55
CA LEU A 567 -53.15 -33.74 -23.02
C LEU A 567 -53.20 -33.88 -24.54
N MET A 568 -54.39 -33.84 -25.14
CA MET A 568 -54.59 -33.90 -26.59
C MET A 568 -53.76 -32.82 -27.31
N GLN A 569 -53.81 -31.58 -26.84
CA GLN A 569 -53.04 -30.47 -27.41
C GLN A 569 -51.52 -30.66 -27.24
N SER A 570 -51.08 -31.18 -26.09
CA SER A 570 -49.65 -31.38 -25.81
C SER A 570 -49.06 -32.55 -26.60
N CYS A 571 -49.74 -33.71 -26.66
CA CYS A 571 -49.33 -34.86 -27.46
C CYS A 571 -49.26 -34.52 -28.96
N TYR A 572 -50.22 -33.77 -29.48
CA TYR A 572 -50.18 -33.31 -30.88
C TYR A 572 -49.00 -32.37 -31.17
N ARG A 573 -48.63 -31.50 -30.22
CA ARG A 573 -47.44 -30.63 -30.33
C ARG A 573 -46.12 -31.40 -30.29
N ILE A 574 -46.06 -32.52 -29.57
CA ILE A 574 -44.90 -33.42 -29.53
C ILE A 574 -44.79 -34.25 -30.83
N GLY A 575 -45.93 -34.48 -31.51
CA GLY A 575 -46.01 -35.30 -32.73
C GLY A 575 -46.57 -36.71 -32.49
N ASP A 576 -46.91 -37.06 -31.24
CA ASP A 576 -47.51 -38.33 -30.84
C ASP A 576 -49.01 -38.39 -31.23
N ASN A 577 -49.26 -38.44 -32.54
CA ASN A 577 -50.60 -38.40 -33.12
C ASN A 577 -51.51 -39.53 -32.62
N ASN A 578 -50.97 -40.72 -32.34
CA ASN A 578 -51.73 -41.87 -31.84
C ASN A 578 -52.26 -41.62 -30.41
N LYS A 579 -51.42 -41.09 -29.51
CA LYS A 579 -51.86 -40.68 -28.16
C LYS A 579 -52.82 -39.49 -28.22
N ALA A 580 -52.56 -38.52 -29.10
CA ALA A 580 -53.44 -37.37 -29.29
C ALA A 580 -54.84 -37.76 -29.77
N LEU A 581 -54.96 -38.76 -30.66
CA LEU A 581 -56.24 -39.35 -31.05
C LEU A 581 -56.92 -40.08 -29.90
N LEU A 582 -56.20 -40.90 -29.13
CA LEU A 582 -56.76 -41.62 -27.98
C LEU A 582 -57.32 -40.64 -26.93
N TYR A 583 -56.62 -39.56 -26.61
CA TYR A 583 -57.13 -38.53 -25.70
C TYR A 583 -58.25 -37.68 -26.30
N ALA A 584 -58.31 -37.52 -27.63
CA ALA A 584 -59.45 -36.88 -28.32
C ALA A 584 -60.71 -37.76 -28.29
N ASP A 585 -60.56 -39.08 -28.48
CA ASP A 585 -61.68 -40.02 -28.44
C ASP A 585 -62.21 -40.17 -26.99
N ASN A 586 -61.34 -40.27 -25.97
CA ASN A 586 -61.74 -40.20 -24.55
C ASN A 586 -62.46 -38.88 -24.18
N LEU A 587 -62.07 -37.76 -24.80
CA LEU A 587 -62.72 -36.46 -24.61
C LEU A 587 -64.10 -36.40 -25.30
N LEU A 588 -64.29 -37.11 -26.41
CA LEU A 588 -65.58 -37.26 -27.09
C LEU A 588 -66.53 -38.18 -26.30
N GLU A 589 -66.03 -39.23 -25.65
CA GLU A 589 -66.84 -40.04 -24.72
C GLU A 589 -67.38 -39.21 -23.55
N LEU A 590 -66.58 -38.27 -23.03
CA LEU A 590 -66.99 -37.38 -21.94
C LEU A 590 -67.87 -36.21 -22.40
N VAL A 591 -67.67 -35.70 -23.61
CA VAL A 591 -68.41 -34.59 -24.24
C VAL A 591 -68.61 -34.88 -25.74
N PRO A 592 -69.76 -35.48 -26.13
CA PRO A 592 -70.01 -36.01 -27.49
C PRO A 592 -69.89 -35.02 -28.66
N CYS A 593 -69.94 -33.71 -28.40
CA CYS A 593 -69.86 -32.65 -29.41
C CYS A 593 -68.73 -31.65 -29.16
N SER A 594 -67.64 -32.07 -28.50
CA SER A 594 -66.51 -31.17 -28.22
C SER A 594 -65.77 -30.75 -29.51
N ALA A 595 -66.00 -29.50 -29.95
CA ALA A 595 -65.44 -28.95 -31.19
C ALA A 595 -63.91 -29.11 -31.27
N ALA A 596 -63.20 -28.86 -30.18
CA ALA A 596 -61.74 -29.02 -30.10
C ALA A 596 -61.26 -30.45 -30.35
N ALA A 597 -62.03 -31.47 -29.94
CA ALA A 597 -61.67 -32.88 -30.19
C ALA A 597 -61.95 -33.27 -31.64
N LEU A 598 -63.12 -32.87 -32.18
CA LEU A 598 -63.49 -33.12 -33.59
C LEU A 598 -62.50 -32.45 -34.56
N GLU A 599 -62.13 -31.19 -34.31
CA GLU A 599 -61.11 -30.48 -35.09
C GLU A 599 -59.76 -31.20 -35.07
N MET A 600 -59.31 -31.65 -33.90
CA MET A 600 -58.00 -32.31 -33.76
C MET A 600 -58.01 -33.70 -34.41
N ARG A 601 -59.13 -34.43 -34.29
CA ARG A 601 -59.36 -35.70 -35.01
C ARG A 601 -59.31 -35.51 -36.53
N ALA A 602 -59.92 -34.45 -37.05
CA ALA A 602 -59.85 -34.08 -38.46
C ALA A 602 -58.42 -33.65 -38.88
N LYS A 603 -57.75 -32.79 -38.11
CA LYS A 603 -56.37 -32.33 -38.35
C LYS A 603 -55.38 -33.50 -38.40
N ILE A 604 -55.51 -34.47 -37.50
CA ILE A 604 -54.64 -35.67 -37.48
C ILE A 604 -54.97 -36.60 -38.65
N LYS A 605 -56.25 -36.90 -38.93
CA LYS A 605 -56.65 -37.76 -40.06
C LYS A 605 -56.23 -37.18 -41.42
N ASN A 606 -56.40 -35.88 -41.63
CA ASN A 606 -55.99 -35.21 -42.87
C ASN A 606 -54.46 -35.21 -43.03
N ARG A 607 -53.70 -35.10 -41.92
CA ARG A 607 -52.23 -35.18 -41.93
C ARG A 607 -51.70 -36.60 -42.16
N ALA A 608 -52.47 -37.62 -41.78
CA ALA A 608 -52.19 -39.02 -42.13
C ALA A 608 -52.52 -39.33 -43.60
N ALA A 609 -53.63 -38.81 -44.13
CA ALA A 609 -54.01 -38.95 -45.54
C ALA A 609 -52.98 -38.34 -46.50
N GLY A 610 -52.25 -37.30 -46.07
CA GLY A 610 -51.13 -36.71 -46.83
C GLY A 610 -49.81 -37.51 -46.81
N LYS A 611 -49.77 -38.73 -46.26
CA LYS A 611 -48.56 -39.56 -46.19
C LYS A 611 -48.81 -41.07 -46.40
N THR A 612 -49.15 -41.48 -47.63
CA THR A 612 -48.84 -42.80 -48.25
C THR A 612 -49.44 -42.89 -49.65
N PRO A 613 -48.87 -43.65 -50.60
CA PRO A 613 -47.46 -43.67 -51.03
C PRO A 613 -47.33 -43.48 -52.57
N GLU A 614 -46.20 -43.00 -53.09
CA GLU A 614 -46.00 -42.95 -54.56
C GLU A 614 -44.82 -43.85 -55.01
N ASN A 615 -45.20 -44.88 -55.77
CA ASN A 615 -44.44 -45.79 -56.63
C ASN A 615 -43.35 -46.75 -56.10
N LYS A 616 -43.48 -48.00 -56.55
CA LYS A 616 -42.44 -49.03 -56.69
C LYS A 616 -42.13 -49.24 -58.18
N ALA A 617 -40.86 -49.53 -58.48
CA ALA A 617 -40.39 -50.35 -59.62
C ALA A 617 -40.54 -49.76 -61.05
N PRO A 618 -39.84 -50.29 -62.08
CA PRO A 618 -39.00 -51.50 -62.11
C PRO A 618 -37.56 -51.33 -62.66
N ASP A 619 -36.80 -52.43 -62.60
CA ASP A 619 -35.46 -52.59 -63.19
C ASP A 619 -35.48 -52.70 -64.72
N THR A 620 -34.43 -52.21 -65.38
CA THR A 620 -33.89 -52.76 -66.64
C THR A 620 -32.38 -52.86 -66.54
N ALA A 621 -31.82 -53.98 -67.01
CA ALA A 621 -30.44 -54.38 -66.81
C ALA A 621 -29.49 -54.00 -67.96
N GLU A 622 -28.19 -54.29 -67.72
CA GLU A 622 -27.13 -54.68 -68.68
C GLU A 622 -26.49 -53.58 -69.58
N ALA A 623 -25.22 -53.67 -69.98
CA ALA A 623 -24.07 -54.52 -69.58
C ALA A 623 -22.73 -53.93 -70.07
N ALA A 624 -21.63 -54.18 -69.36
CA ALA A 624 -20.22 -54.31 -69.78
C ALA A 624 -19.34 -54.19 -68.52
N GLY A 625 -18.23 -54.92 -68.33
CA GLY A 625 -17.50 -55.81 -69.24
C GLY A 625 -16.00 -55.57 -69.04
N THR A 626 -15.26 -56.60 -68.64
CA THR A 626 -13.86 -56.60 -68.10
C THR A 626 -13.62 -55.85 -66.79
#